data_AF-A0A6V8CV04-F1
#
_entry.id   AF-A0A6V8CV04-F1
#
_cell.length_a   1.000
_cell.length_b   1.000
_cell.length_c   1.000
_cell.angle_alpha   90.00
_cell.angle_beta   90.00
_cell.angle_gamma   90.00
#
_symmetry.space_group_name_H-M   'P 1'
#
loop_
_entity.id
_entity.type
_entity.pdbx_description
1 polymer ?
#
loop_
_entity_poly.entity_id
_entity_poly.type
_entity_poly.pdbx_seq_one_letter_code
_entity_poly.pdbx_strand_id
1 'polypeptide(L)'
;MEEDVGSSIGLSTIMKLTGTLPILLGIAFLLTPRTAIAVGPHLTEYGIFVSMYVGVFAIFLGLSQWLVSIYVKENLHIFGRFFAFGLGSTVLLEIYGWTTGLMEFEFKFLFATMIPVSATLVLLLYSITPEQLETDTNNEN
;
A
#
# COMPACT_ATOMS: atom_id res chain seq x y z
N MET A 1 -15.59 -18.80 -30.75
CA MET A 1 -15.83 -19.20 -29.34
C MET A 1 -15.44 -17.99 -28.55
N GLU A 2 -16.42 -17.22 -28.07
CA GLU A 2 -16.16 -16.07 -27.19
C GLU A 2 -15.58 -16.63 -25.91
N GLU A 3 -14.26 -16.52 -25.75
CA GLU A 3 -13.64 -16.73 -24.46
C GLU A 3 -14.07 -15.56 -23.58
N ASP A 4 -14.96 -15.89 -22.64
CA ASP A 4 -15.32 -15.08 -21.50
C ASP A 4 -14.04 -14.79 -20.69
N VAL A 5 -13.29 -13.76 -21.08
CA VAL A 5 -12.15 -13.24 -20.32
C VAL A 5 -12.75 -12.56 -19.10
N GLY A 6 -13.10 -13.38 -18.13
CA GLY A 6 -13.63 -12.95 -16.84
C GLY A 6 -12.77 -11.82 -16.30
N SER A 7 -13.43 -10.74 -15.89
CA SER A 7 -12.86 -9.52 -15.31
C SER A 7 -11.51 -9.73 -14.63
N SER A 8 -10.43 -9.68 -15.42
CA SER A 8 -9.08 -9.80 -14.92
C SER A 8 -8.79 -8.49 -14.19
N ILE A 9 -8.72 -8.55 -12.86
CA ILE A 9 -8.46 -7.36 -12.04
C ILE A 9 -7.08 -6.84 -12.41
N GLY A 10 -7.02 -5.76 -13.20
CA GLY A 10 -5.75 -5.25 -13.68
C GLY A 10 -4.83 -4.68 -12.59
N LEU A 11 -3.53 -4.60 -12.88
CA LEU A 11 -2.53 -4.05 -11.95
C LEU A 11 -2.87 -2.61 -11.53
N SER A 12 -3.45 -1.82 -12.44
CA SER A 12 -3.96 -0.47 -12.13
C SER A 12 -5.00 -0.50 -10.99
N THR A 13 -5.93 -1.46 -11.04
CA THR A 13 -6.96 -1.62 -10.00
C THR A 13 -6.34 -2.04 -8.67
N ILE A 14 -5.40 -2.97 -8.69
CA ILE A 14 -4.67 -3.39 -7.48
C ILE A 14 -3.88 -2.23 -6.89
N MET A 15 -3.22 -1.42 -7.71
CA MET A 15 -2.48 -0.25 -7.26
C MET A 15 -3.39 0.80 -6.63
N LYS A 16 -4.60 1.01 -7.18
CA LYS A 16 -5.60 1.89 -6.53
C LYS A 16 -6.04 1.32 -5.19
N LEU A 17 -6.39 0.03 -5.14
CA LEU A 17 -6.85 -0.62 -3.92
C LEU A 17 -5.80 -0.57 -2.82
N THR A 18 -4.57 -0.97 -3.11
CA THR A 18 -3.47 -0.94 -2.14
C THR A 18 -3.04 0.48 -1.77
N GLY A 19 -3.18 1.45 -2.69
CA GLY A 19 -2.97 2.87 -2.42
C GLY A 19 -4.01 3.50 -1.48
N THR A 20 -5.20 2.89 -1.32
CA THR A 20 -6.17 3.36 -0.31
C THR A 20 -5.73 3.09 1.12
N LEU A 21 -4.93 2.05 1.35
CA LEU A 21 -4.47 1.67 2.68
C LEU A 21 -3.68 2.79 3.39
N PRO A 22 -2.61 3.35 2.79
CA PRO A 22 -1.88 4.46 3.41
C PRO A 22 -2.72 5.75 3.50
N ILE A 23 -3.71 5.96 2.63
CA ILE A 23 -4.65 7.09 2.75
C ILE A 23 -5.51 6.93 4.01
N LEU A 24 -6.15 5.76 4.18
CA LEU A 24 -6.99 5.49 5.33
C LEU A 24 -6.19 5.53 6.64
N LEU A 25 -4.99 4.94 6.64
CA LEU A 25 -4.08 5.01 7.78
C LEU A 25 -3.71 6.44 8.12
N GLY A 26 -3.35 7.25 7.12
CA GLY A 26 -3.00 8.65 7.34
C GLY A 26 -4.17 9.49 7.84
N ILE A 27 -5.38 9.26 7.33
CA ILE A 27 -6.61 9.87 7.87
C ILE A 27 -6.82 9.46 9.33
N ALA A 28 -6.64 8.18 9.67
CA ALA A 28 -6.76 7.69 11.05
C ALA A 28 -5.73 8.34 11.99
N PHE A 29 -4.51 8.60 11.53
CA PHE A 29 -3.48 9.32 12.30
C PHE A 29 -3.83 10.78 12.51
N LEU A 30 -4.50 11.43 11.55
CA LEU A 30 -4.92 12.83 11.69
C LEU A 30 -6.14 12.99 12.61
N LEU A 31 -7.11 12.08 12.51
CA LEU A 31 -8.36 12.16 13.28
C LEU A 31 -8.23 11.57 14.68
N THR A 32 -7.48 10.48 14.80
CA THR A 32 -7.43 9.67 16.02
C THR A 32 -6.00 9.17 16.34
N PRO A 33 -4.99 10.06 16.45
CA PRO A 33 -3.59 9.65 16.63
C PRO A 33 -3.39 8.80 17.89
N ARG A 34 -4.07 9.11 19.00
CA ARG A 34 -3.88 8.40 20.28
C ARG A 34 -4.28 6.92 20.24
N THR A 35 -5.16 6.53 19.33
CA THR A 35 -5.67 5.15 19.22
C THR A 35 -5.15 4.44 17.98
N ALA A 36 -4.79 5.19 16.94
CA ALA A 36 -4.30 4.63 15.68
C ALA A 36 -2.82 4.22 15.76
N ILE A 37 -2.04 4.78 16.68
CA ILE A 37 -0.62 4.46 16.80
C ILE A 37 -0.42 3.35 17.85
N ALA A 38 0.29 2.30 17.47
CA ALA A 38 0.67 1.17 18.32
C ALA A 38 1.90 1.50 19.20
N VAL A 39 1.88 2.61 19.93
CA VAL A 39 3.00 2.99 20.81
C VAL A 39 2.63 2.58 22.23
N GLY A 40 3.60 2.00 22.95
CA GLY A 40 3.41 1.55 24.32
C GLY A 40 3.08 2.68 25.32
N PRO A 41 3.28 2.49 26.64
CA PRO A 41 2.70 3.34 27.69
C PRO A 41 3.28 4.77 27.72
N HIS A 42 4.18 5.11 26.80
CA HIS A 42 4.97 6.32 26.73
C HIS A 42 4.70 7.13 25.45
N LEU A 43 3.47 7.13 24.94
CA LEU A 43 3.08 8.04 23.85
C LEU A 43 3.13 9.50 24.34
N THR A 44 4.26 10.17 24.11
CA THR A 44 4.45 11.59 24.43
C THR A 44 3.64 12.48 23.49
N GLU A 45 3.35 13.72 23.91
CA GLU A 45 2.74 14.73 23.00
C GLU A 45 3.58 14.96 21.74
N TYR A 46 4.91 14.85 21.87
CA TYR A 46 5.82 14.90 20.73
C TYR A 46 5.62 13.72 19.77
N GLY A 47 5.42 12.50 20.29
CA GLY A 47 5.09 11.33 19.47
C GLY A 47 3.77 11.48 18.72
N ILE A 48 2.75 12.05 19.36
CA ILE A 48 1.47 12.39 18.72
C ILE A 48 1.71 13.40 17.58
N PHE A 49 2.46 14.46 17.84
CA PHE A 49 2.74 15.48 16.83
C PHE A 49 3.48 14.89 15.62
N VAL A 50 4.54 14.10 15.83
CA VAL A 50 5.28 13.43 14.76
C VAL A 50 4.37 12.49 13.97
N SER A 51 3.49 11.74 14.64
CA SER A 51 2.56 10.82 13.97
C SER A 51 1.61 11.51 12.99
N MET A 52 1.21 12.77 13.27
CA MET A 52 0.36 13.53 12.36
C MET A 52 1.09 13.85 11.06
N TYR A 53 2.39 14.18 11.10
CA TYR A 53 3.21 14.35 9.89
C TYR A 53 3.34 13.05 9.12
N VAL A 54 3.57 11.93 9.81
CA VAL A 54 3.59 10.61 9.20
C VAL A 54 2.24 10.32 8.53
N GLY A 55 1.12 10.72 9.14
CA GLY A 55 -0.21 10.60 8.57
C GLY A 55 -0.39 11.39 7.27
N VAL A 56 0.02 12.65 7.24
CA VAL A 56 0.01 13.46 6.01
C VAL A 56 0.89 12.82 4.92
N PHE A 57 2.07 12.35 5.29
CA PHE A 57 2.99 11.71 4.36
C PHE A 57 2.40 10.40 3.78
N ALA A 58 1.75 9.58 4.61
CA ALA A 58 1.07 8.37 4.18
C ALA A 58 -0.05 8.67 3.17
N ILE A 59 -0.83 9.73 3.41
CA ILE A 59 -1.85 10.19 2.44
C ILE A 59 -1.20 10.54 1.10
N PHE A 60 -0.09 11.30 1.10
CA PHE A 60 0.60 11.63 -0.14
C PHE A 60 1.15 10.40 -0.85
N LEU A 61 1.70 9.41 -0.14
CA LEU A 61 2.13 8.16 -0.76
C LEU A 61 0.98 7.41 -1.44
N GLY A 62 -0.16 7.28 -0.77
CA GLY A 62 -1.33 6.61 -1.35
C GLY A 62 -1.93 7.35 -2.53
N LEU A 63 -2.01 8.68 -2.46
CA LEU A 63 -2.44 9.51 -3.59
C LEU A 63 -1.45 9.43 -4.76
N SER A 64 -0.15 9.36 -4.49
CA SER A 64 0.87 9.18 -5.52
C SER A 64 0.71 7.83 -6.22
N GLN A 65 0.43 6.77 -5.45
CA GLN A 65 0.13 5.46 -6.00
C GLN A 65 -1.13 5.46 -6.88
N TRP A 66 -2.17 6.20 -6.49
CA TRP A 66 -3.34 6.44 -7.32
C TRP A 66 -3.00 7.18 -8.62
N LEU A 67 -2.26 8.29 -8.54
CA LEU A 67 -1.86 9.06 -9.72
C LEU A 67 -1.08 8.19 -10.70
N VAL A 68 -0.09 7.44 -10.21
CA VAL A 68 0.69 6.51 -11.04
C VAL A 68 -0.23 5.47 -11.69
N SER A 69 -1.16 4.87 -10.94
CA SER A 69 -2.08 3.87 -11.49
C SER A 69 -3.02 4.40 -12.59
N ILE A 70 -3.30 5.70 -12.60
CA ILE A 70 -4.20 6.35 -13.57
C ILE A 70 -3.42 6.77 -14.81
N TYR A 71 -2.28 7.43 -14.61
CA TYR A 71 -1.56 8.14 -15.67
C TYR A 71 -0.40 7.34 -16.29
N VAL A 72 0.12 6.33 -15.59
CA VAL A 72 1.20 5.49 -16.10
C VAL A 72 0.61 4.20 -16.65
N LYS A 73 0.75 4.00 -17.96
CA LYS A 73 0.35 2.76 -18.65
C LYS A 73 1.56 1.90 -18.96
N GLU A 74 2.60 2.52 -19.51
CA GLU A 74 3.87 1.87 -19.77
C GLU A 74 4.62 1.64 -18.46
N ASN A 75 5.23 0.46 -18.30
CA ASN A 75 6.06 0.13 -17.15
C ASN A 75 5.34 0.21 -15.78
N LEU A 76 4.01 0.14 -15.75
CA LEU A 76 3.23 0.16 -14.50
C LEU A 76 3.69 -0.90 -13.49
N HIS A 77 4.19 -2.04 -13.99
CA HIS A 77 4.78 -3.11 -13.20
C HIS A 77 6.01 -2.68 -12.38
N ILE A 78 6.85 -1.76 -12.89
CA ILE A 78 8.01 -1.24 -12.15
C ILE A 78 7.53 -0.45 -10.94
N PHE A 79 6.54 0.41 -11.14
CA PHE A 79 5.93 1.16 -10.05
C PHE A 79 5.21 0.25 -9.07
N GLY A 80 4.48 -0.77 -9.54
CA GLY A 80 3.87 -1.79 -8.69
C GLY A 80 4.89 -2.44 -7.74
N ARG A 81 6.08 -2.79 -8.25
CA ARG A 81 7.18 -3.33 -7.43
C ARG A 81 7.76 -2.30 -6.46
N PHE A 82 7.91 -1.04 -6.89
CA PHE A 82 8.37 0.04 -6.03
C PHE A 82 7.42 0.27 -4.84
N PHE A 83 6.11 0.34 -5.09
CA PHE A 83 5.11 0.47 -4.03
C PHE A 83 5.04 -0.78 -3.14
N ALA A 84 5.19 -1.98 -3.71
CA ALA A 84 5.29 -3.21 -2.94
C ALA A 84 6.51 -3.20 -2.00
N PHE A 85 7.67 -2.73 -2.48
CA PHE A 85 8.86 -2.59 -1.65
C PHE A 85 8.64 -1.59 -0.50
N GLY A 86 7.96 -0.47 -0.79
CA GLY A 86 7.54 0.50 0.22
C GLY A 86 6.70 -0.13 1.32
N LEU A 87 5.61 -0.83 0.96
CA LEU A 87 4.74 -1.53 1.93
C LEU A 87 5.47 -2.67 2.65
N GLY A 88 6.34 -3.40 1.96
CA GLY A 88 7.18 -4.43 2.60
C GLY A 88 8.14 -3.83 3.63
N SER A 89 8.68 -2.64 3.38
CA SER A 89 9.57 -1.95 4.33
C SER A 89 8.83 -1.52 5.60
N THR A 90 7.55 -1.15 5.51
CA THR A 90 6.75 -0.81 6.71
C THR A 90 6.50 -2.04 7.57
N VAL A 91 6.26 -3.20 6.95
CA VAL A 91 6.16 -4.49 7.68
C VAL A 91 7.46 -4.80 8.42
N LEU A 92 8.61 -4.61 7.77
CA LEU A 92 9.91 -4.84 8.42
C LEU A 92 10.14 -3.87 9.58
N LEU A 93 9.74 -2.60 9.45
CA LEU A 93 9.80 -1.62 10.53
C LEU A 93 8.89 -1.98 11.70
N GLU A 94 7.70 -2.53 11.44
CA GLU A 94 6.80 -3.01 12.48
C GLU A 94 7.40 -4.19 13.26
N ILE A 95 7.94 -5.19 12.55
CA ILE A 95 8.63 -6.34 13.16
C ILE A 95 9.85 -5.87 13.97
N TYR A 96 10.62 -4.92 13.45
CA TYR A 96 11.73 -4.32 14.18
C TYR A 96 11.24 -3.61 15.46
N GLY A 97 10.15 -2.85 15.38
CA GLY A 97 9.56 -2.18 16.53
C GLY A 97 9.10 -3.15 17.62
N TRP A 98 8.51 -4.29 17.25
CA TRP A 98 8.16 -5.34 18.21
C TRP A 98 9.37 -6.03 18.83
N THR A 99 10.35 -6.41 18.01
CA THR A 99 11.53 -7.16 18.51
C THR A 99 12.45 -6.32 19.39
N THR A 100 12.44 -5.00 19.22
CA THR A 100 13.21 -4.05 20.05
C THR A 100 12.43 -3.48 21.24
N GLY A 101 11.15 -3.81 21.38
CA GLY A 101 10.28 -3.30 22.43
C GLY A 101 9.91 -1.82 22.27
N LEU A 102 10.09 -1.25 21.08
CA LEU A 102 9.67 0.13 20.76
C LEU A 102 8.15 0.23 20.54
N MET A 103 7.51 -0.87 20.12
CA MET A 103 6.06 -1.00 20.01
C MET A 103 5.57 -2.13 20.91
N GLU A 104 4.42 -1.91 21.56
CA GLU A 104 3.75 -2.97 22.32
C GLU A 104 3.25 -4.05 21.38
N PHE A 105 3.62 -5.30 21.67
CA PHE A 105 3.08 -6.44 20.95
C PHE A 105 1.71 -6.79 21.52
N GLU A 106 0.67 -6.52 20.74
CA GLU A 106 -0.68 -7.03 20.98
C GLU A 106 -1.17 -7.81 19.76
N PHE A 107 -1.97 -8.85 19.98
CA PHE A 107 -2.52 -9.68 18.90
C PHE A 107 -3.28 -8.87 17.84
N LYS A 108 -3.95 -7.78 18.23
CA LYS A 108 -4.66 -6.89 17.30
C LYS A 108 -3.71 -6.23 16.29
N PHE A 109 -2.47 -5.94 16.69
CA PHE A 109 -1.47 -5.35 15.81
C PHE A 109 -0.90 -6.37 14.82
N LEU A 110 -0.80 -7.65 15.20
CA LEU A 110 -0.46 -8.72 14.27
C LEU A 110 -1.47 -8.78 13.10
N PHE A 111 -2.77 -8.72 13.40
CA PHE A 111 -3.80 -8.68 12.36
C PHE A 111 -3.72 -7.42 11.49
N ALA A 112 -3.40 -6.26 12.08
CA ALA A 112 -3.21 -5.03 11.33
C ALA A 112 -2.04 -5.16 10.34
N THR A 113 -0.92 -5.75 10.75
CA THR A 113 0.28 -5.99 9.91
C THR A 113 0.02 -6.97 8.77
N MET A 114 -0.94 -7.89 8.89
CA MET A 114 -1.31 -8.80 7.80
C MET A 114 -1.88 -8.06 6.58
N ILE A 115 -2.46 -6.86 6.78
CA ILE A 115 -3.00 -6.03 5.69
C ILE A 115 -1.89 -5.54 4.76
N PRO A 116 -0.85 -4.81 5.22
CA PRO A 116 0.26 -4.40 4.35
C PRO A 116 1.08 -5.59 3.83
N VAL A 117 1.18 -6.72 4.55
CA VAL A 117 1.78 -7.96 4.02
C VAL A 117 1.00 -8.46 2.81
N SER A 118 -0.32 -8.57 2.92
CA SER A 118 -1.19 -9.02 1.84
C SER A 118 -1.13 -8.06 0.65
N ALA A 119 -1.17 -6.76 0.90
CA ALA A 119 -1.06 -5.72 -0.13
C ALA A 119 0.27 -5.81 -0.88
N THR A 120 1.37 -6.02 -0.17
CA THR A 120 2.70 -6.24 -0.76
C THR A 120 2.71 -7.47 -1.65
N LEU A 121 2.17 -8.59 -1.16
CA LEU A 121 2.15 -9.85 -1.90
C LEU A 121 1.30 -9.73 -3.18
N VAL A 122 0.10 -9.15 -3.08
CA VAL A 122 -0.79 -8.95 -4.23
C VAL A 122 -0.16 -8.00 -5.25
N LEU A 123 0.46 -6.90 -4.83
CA LEU A 123 1.18 -6.01 -5.75
C LEU A 123 2.34 -6.72 -6.46
N LEU A 124 3.09 -7.57 -5.75
CA LEU A 124 4.17 -8.35 -6.37
C LEU A 124 3.62 -9.33 -7.40
N LEU A 125 2.58 -10.10 -7.06
CA LEU A 125 1.97 -11.05 -7.99
C LEU A 125 1.48 -10.38 -9.27
N TYR A 126 0.74 -9.27 -9.14
CA TYR A 126 0.21 -8.53 -10.29
C TYR A 126 1.26 -7.69 -11.04
N SER A 127 2.47 -7.55 -10.51
CA SER A 127 3.57 -6.82 -11.17
C SER A 127 4.66 -7.74 -11.75
N ILE A 128 4.53 -9.07 -11.62
CA ILE A 128 5.44 -10.03 -12.25
C ILE A 128 5.14 -10.16 -13.74
N THR A 129 3.86 -10.29 -14.12
CA THR A 129 3.42 -10.34 -15.51
C THR A 129 2.95 -8.95 -15.96
N PRO A 130 3.62 -8.31 -16.92
CA PRO A 130 3.11 -7.07 -17.50
C PRO A 130 1.77 -7.34 -18.19
N GLU A 131 0.78 -6.48 -17.96
CA GLU A 131 -0.38 -6.40 -18.85
C GLU A 131 0.15 -6.17 -20.26
N GLN A 132 -0.04 -7.15 -21.14
CA GLN A 132 0.16 -6.94 -22.56
C GLN A 132 -0.87 -5.91 -23.00
N LEU A 133 -0.41 -4.73 -23.43
CA LEU A 133 -1.24 -3.85 -24.24
C LEU A 133 -1.70 -4.70 -25.42
N GLU A 134 -3.02 -4.90 -25.56
CA GLU A 134 -3.58 -5.30 -26.84
C GLU A 134 -3.17 -4.22 -27.84
N THR A 135 -2.12 -4.50 -28.59
CA THR A 135 -1.85 -3.78 -29.83
C THR A 135 -3.05 -4.07 -30.72
N ASP A 136 -3.90 -3.06 -30.94
CA ASP A 136 -4.90 -3.04 -32.02
C ASP A 136 -4.19 -3.39 -33.33
N THR A 137 -4.09 -4.68 -33.61
CA THR A 137 -3.64 -5.24 -34.87
C THR A 137 -4.89 -5.56 -35.65
N ASN A 138 -5.66 -4.51 -35.96
CA ASN A 138 -6.70 -4.59 -36.97
C ASN A 138 -6.63 -3.36 -37.88
N ASN A 139 -6.35 -3.67 -39.14
CA ASN A 139 -6.58 -2.90 -40.36
C ASN A 139 -5.46 -1.96 -40.83
N GLU A 140 -4.50 -2.53 -41.57
CA GLU A 140 -4.25 -2.09 -42.95
C GLU A 140 -3.93 -3.31 -43.83
N ASN A 141 -4.95 -3.84 -44.51
CA ASN A 141 -4.87 -4.62 -45.75
C ASN A 141 -6.03 -4.18 -46.64
#